data_AF-A0A552WS83-F1
#
_entry.id   AF-A0A552WS83-F1
#
_cell.length_a   1.000
_cell.length_b   1.000
_cell.length_c   1.000
_cell.angle_alpha   90.00
_cell.angle_beta   90.00
_cell.angle_gamma   90.00
#
_symmetry.space_group_name_H-M   'P 1'
#
loop_
_entity.id
_entity.type
_entity.pdbx_description
1 polymer ?
#
loop_
_entity_poly.entity_id
_entity_poly.type
_entity_poly.pdbx_seq_one_letter_code
_entity_poly.pdbx_strand_id
1 'polypeptide(L)'
;MGAAFGWGLVAGSSLVIGSLIAIWFHISLRVIGLIMGFGAGVLISAVAFDLVEEATEKSSGQGVAVWGLFIGCAVFFGGDWLISRIGGGDRKDAGGDQEGGSALGIVLGSVLDGIPESLVIGLTIFEGGAVGAAYLAAVFISNLPESISATTGLASGGWKKSHILWMWIGIAVVSGLASLAGYSQFQDSSPDTTAFVLAFAAGAILTMLADTMMPEAFEHGGKLVGVVTTLGFAVAFGIHALG
;
A
#
# COMPACT_ATOMS: atom_id res chain seq x y z
N MET A 1 -16.98 -13.51 -5.88
CA MET A 1 -15.86 -14.26 -5.26
C MET A 1 -14.63 -14.36 -6.16
N GLY A 2 -14.66 -15.10 -7.28
CA GLY A 2 -13.48 -15.28 -8.14
C GLY A 2 -12.87 -13.96 -8.68
N ALA A 3 -13.71 -12.99 -9.07
CA ALA A 3 -13.20 -11.71 -9.56
C ALA A 3 -12.54 -10.87 -8.43
N ALA A 4 -13.03 -10.91 -7.19
CA ALA A 4 -12.46 -10.14 -6.08
C ALA A 4 -11.02 -10.59 -5.78
N PHE A 5 -10.83 -11.91 -5.73
CA PHE A 5 -9.51 -12.51 -5.65
C PHE A 5 -8.62 -12.10 -6.85
N GLY A 6 -9.17 -12.17 -8.07
CA GLY A 6 -8.46 -11.77 -9.28
C GLY A 6 -8.01 -10.31 -9.27
N TRP A 7 -8.84 -9.38 -8.82
CA TRP A 7 -8.47 -7.97 -8.73
C TRP A 7 -7.43 -7.68 -7.64
N GLY A 8 -7.52 -8.39 -6.51
CA GLY A 8 -6.45 -8.35 -5.50
C GLY A 8 -5.12 -8.89 -6.04
N LEU A 9 -5.16 -9.93 -6.88
CA LEU A 9 -3.97 -10.41 -7.60
C LEU A 9 -3.46 -9.41 -8.64
N VAL A 10 -4.34 -8.69 -9.35
CA VAL A 10 -3.92 -7.64 -10.28
C VAL A 10 -3.17 -6.55 -9.53
N ALA A 11 -3.71 -6.06 -8.42
CA ALA A 11 -3.02 -5.11 -7.56
C ALA A 11 -1.68 -5.68 -7.06
N GLY A 12 -1.69 -6.87 -6.46
CA GLY A 12 -0.48 -7.53 -5.94
C GLY A 12 0.55 -7.89 -7.01
N SER A 13 0.16 -8.02 -8.28
CA SER A 13 1.09 -8.32 -9.36
C SER A 13 2.11 -7.19 -9.59
N SER A 14 1.75 -5.94 -9.27
CA SER A 14 2.68 -4.81 -9.31
C SER A 14 3.89 -5.01 -8.40
N LEU A 15 3.72 -5.67 -7.25
CA LEU A 15 4.81 -6.02 -6.33
C LEU A 15 5.78 -7.01 -6.97
N VAL A 16 5.25 -8.02 -7.66
CA VAL A 16 6.06 -9.02 -8.37
C VAL A 16 6.80 -8.38 -9.55
N ILE A 17 6.11 -7.52 -10.31
CA ILE A 17 6.68 -6.79 -11.45
C ILE A 17 7.80 -5.87 -10.97
N GLY A 18 7.59 -5.09 -9.91
CA GLY A 18 8.60 -4.18 -9.38
C GLY A 18 9.82 -4.93 -8.84
N SER A 19 9.60 -6.08 -8.19
CA SER A 19 10.71 -6.96 -7.80
C SER A 19 11.51 -7.47 -9.00
N LEU A 20 10.85 -7.92 -10.07
CA LEU A 20 11.54 -8.36 -11.29
C LEU A 20 12.35 -7.23 -11.93
N ILE A 21 11.79 -6.02 -11.95
CA ILE A 21 12.49 -4.83 -12.44
C ILE A 21 13.75 -4.58 -11.61
N ALA A 22 13.65 -4.56 -10.28
CA ALA A 22 14.79 -4.35 -9.39
C ALA A 22 15.86 -5.46 -9.49
N ILE A 23 15.45 -6.70 -9.80
CA ILE A 23 16.37 -7.84 -9.97
C ILE A 23 17.17 -7.76 -11.29
N TRP A 24 16.55 -7.21 -12.35
CA TRP A 24 17.13 -7.13 -13.69
C TRP A 24 17.83 -5.81 -13.97
N PHE A 25 17.35 -4.72 -13.39
CA PHE A 25 17.87 -3.37 -13.60
C PHE A 25 18.48 -2.82 -12.32
N HIS A 26 19.70 -2.26 -12.43
CA HIS A 26 20.29 -1.51 -11.34
C HIS A 26 19.71 -0.10 -11.34
N ILE A 27 18.86 0.20 -10.37
CA ILE A 27 18.23 1.50 -10.18
C ILE A 27 19.00 2.23 -9.08
N SER A 28 19.38 3.49 -9.30
CA SER A 28 20.07 4.26 -8.27
C SER A 28 19.11 4.64 -7.14
N LEU A 29 19.63 4.72 -5.90
CA LEU A 29 18.85 5.10 -4.71
C LEU A 29 18.05 6.38 -4.93
N ARG A 30 18.66 7.37 -5.61
CA ARG A 30 17.97 8.62 -5.94
C ARG A 30 16.72 8.42 -6.79
N VAL A 31 16.77 7.53 -7.78
CA VAL A 31 15.60 7.21 -8.61
C VAL A 31 14.56 6.47 -7.77
N ILE A 32 14.98 5.53 -6.91
CA ILE A 32 14.09 4.82 -5.97
C ILE A 32 13.33 5.80 -5.07
N GLY A 33 14.03 6.76 -4.45
CA GLY A 33 13.39 7.78 -3.62
C GLY A 33 12.40 8.65 -4.38
N LEU A 34 12.68 8.98 -5.66
CA LEU A 34 11.76 9.76 -6.48
C LEU A 34 10.51 8.96 -6.90
N ILE A 35 10.66 7.69 -7.29
CA ILE A 35 9.51 6.84 -7.64
C ILE A 35 8.64 6.55 -6.41
N MET A 36 9.24 6.38 -5.23
CA MET A 36 8.47 6.22 -3.99
C MET A 36 7.79 7.52 -3.57
N GLY A 37 8.45 8.67 -3.74
CA GLY A 37 7.81 9.96 -3.54
C GLY A 37 6.56 10.12 -4.40
N PHE A 38 6.64 9.72 -5.68
CA PHE A 38 5.49 9.68 -6.59
C PHE A 38 4.39 8.71 -6.10
N GLY A 39 4.76 7.47 -5.74
CA GLY A 39 3.83 6.47 -5.21
C GLY A 39 3.12 6.93 -3.92
N ALA A 40 3.84 7.60 -3.02
CA ALA A 40 3.26 8.18 -1.82
C ALA A 40 2.22 9.26 -2.16
N GLY A 41 2.51 10.12 -3.15
CA GLY A 41 1.55 11.11 -3.63
C GLY A 41 0.26 10.49 -4.18
N VAL A 42 0.42 9.42 -4.96
CA VAL A 42 -0.70 8.64 -5.53
C VAL A 42 -1.58 8.07 -4.41
N LEU A 43 -0.99 7.46 -3.38
CA LEU A 43 -1.75 6.93 -2.24
C LEU A 43 -2.38 8.03 -1.38
N ILE A 44 -1.73 9.18 -1.19
CA ILE A 44 -2.35 10.30 -0.47
C ILE A 44 -3.63 10.76 -1.17
N SER A 45 -3.61 10.85 -2.51
CA SER A 45 -4.81 11.17 -3.29
C SER A 45 -5.89 10.11 -3.13
N ALA A 46 -5.52 8.84 -3.26
CA ALA A 46 -6.45 7.72 -3.12
C ALA A 46 -7.09 7.68 -1.72
N VAL A 47 -6.30 7.91 -0.67
CA VAL A 47 -6.83 8.00 0.69
C VAL A 47 -7.81 9.17 0.82
N ALA A 48 -7.48 10.35 0.28
CA ALA A 48 -8.34 11.52 0.40
C ALA A 48 -9.69 11.33 -0.31
N PHE A 49 -9.66 10.95 -1.59
CA PHE A 49 -10.83 11.00 -2.45
C PHE A 49 -11.52 9.63 -2.62
N ASP A 50 -10.76 8.54 -2.71
CA ASP A 50 -11.36 7.21 -2.92
C ASP A 50 -11.77 6.53 -1.59
N LEU A 51 -11.19 6.94 -0.46
CA LEU A 51 -11.47 6.32 0.85
C LEU A 51 -12.20 7.25 1.81
N VAL A 52 -11.61 8.40 2.16
CA VAL A 52 -12.16 9.28 3.20
C VAL A 52 -13.42 9.97 2.71
N GLU A 53 -13.39 10.55 1.51
CA GLU A 53 -14.58 11.18 0.92
C GLU A 53 -15.73 10.16 0.76
N GLU A 54 -15.47 9.02 0.11
CA GLU A 54 -16.45 7.93 -0.05
C GLU A 54 -17.01 7.44 1.31
N ALA A 55 -16.15 7.30 2.34
CA ALA A 55 -16.60 6.95 3.68
C ALA A 55 -17.53 8.00 4.28
N THR A 56 -17.25 9.29 4.07
CA THR A 56 -18.10 10.38 4.57
C THR A 56 -19.41 10.48 3.83
N GLU A 57 -19.45 10.16 2.54
CA GLU A 57 -20.69 10.15 1.74
C GLU A 57 -21.60 8.98 2.11
N LYS A 58 -21.02 7.80 2.40
CA LYS A 58 -21.80 6.61 2.80
C LYS A 58 -22.30 6.65 4.24
N SER A 59 -21.64 7.40 5.13
CA SER A 59 -22.00 7.37 6.54
C SER A 59 -23.20 8.25 6.88
N SER A 60 -24.04 7.78 7.81
CA SER A 60 -25.14 8.54 8.40
C SER A 60 -24.67 9.74 9.26
N GLY A 61 -23.37 9.85 9.57
CA GLY A 61 -22.75 11.01 10.21
C GLY A 61 -21.22 10.94 10.27
N GLN A 62 -20.56 12.07 10.54
CA GLN A 62 -19.09 12.17 10.47
C GLN A 62 -18.34 11.33 11.53
N GLY A 63 -19.02 10.89 12.60
CA GLY A 63 -18.39 10.16 13.69
C GLY A 63 -17.78 8.82 13.27
N VAL A 64 -18.44 8.08 12.37
CA VAL A 64 -17.97 6.75 11.94
C VAL A 64 -16.67 6.85 11.16
N ALA A 65 -16.56 7.79 10.22
CA ALA A 65 -15.36 8.00 9.43
C ALA A 65 -14.18 8.45 10.32
N VAL A 66 -14.40 9.37 11.26
CA VAL A 66 -13.34 9.84 12.17
C VAL A 66 -12.85 8.70 13.07
N TRP A 67 -13.76 7.92 13.67
CA TRP A 67 -13.36 6.78 14.50
C TRP A 67 -12.67 5.67 13.69
N GLY A 68 -13.16 5.40 12.47
CA GLY A 68 -12.52 4.46 11.54
C GLY A 68 -11.06 4.84 11.30
N LEU A 69 -10.80 6.11 10.94
CA LEU A 69 -9.44 6.64 10.73
C LEU A 69 -8.52 6.40 11.94
N PHE A 70 -8.95 6.78 13.14
CA PHE A 70 -8.13 6.62 14.34
C PHE A 70 -7.91 5.15 14.72
N ILE A 71 -8.91 4.29 14.55
CA ILE A 71 -8.78 2.87 14.84
C ILE A 71 -7.85 2.21 13.82
N GLY A 72 -7.98 2.54 12.54
CA GLY A 72 -7.07 2.11 11.48
C GLY A 72 -5.62 2.47 11.75
N CYS A 73 -5.39 3.74 12.12
CA CYS A 73 -4.08 4.22 12.55
C CYS A 73 -3.54 3.42 13.74
N ALA A 74 -4.33 3.27 14.81
CA ALA A 74 -3.88 2.58 16.03
C ALA A 74 -3.57 1.10 15.78
N VAL A 75 -4.37 0.41 14.97
CA VAL A 75 -4.15 -1.00 14.62
C VAL A 75 -2.90 -1.15 13.75
N PHE A 76 -2.74 -0.31 12.72
CA PHE A 76 -1.55 -0.35 11.87
C PHE A 76 -0.29 -0.04 12.69
N PHE A 77 -0.29 1.06 13.45
CA PHE A 77 0.83 1.46 14.31
C PHE A 77 1.19 0.37 15.31
N GLY A 78 0.20 -0.24 15.98
CA GLY A 78 0.44 -1.32 16.93
C GLY A 78 1.03 -2.58 16.26
N GLY A 79 0.54 -2.92 15.07
CA GLY A 79 1.07 -4.01 14.26
C GLY A 79 2.50 -3.74 13.81
N ASP A 80 2.75 -2.56 13.25
CA ASP A 80 4.07 -2.14 12.78
C ASP A 80 5.07 -2.09 13.93
N TRP A 81 4.69 -1.53 15.08
CA TRP A 81 5.52 -1.52 16.27
C TRP A 81 5.91 -2.91 16.76
N LEU A 82 4.99 -3.88 16.70
CA LEU A 82 5.28 -5.27 17.05
C LEU A 82 6.22 -5.94 16.04
N ILE A 83 6.03 -5.66 14.75
CA ILE A 83 6.87 -6.18 13.66
C ILE A 83 8.27 -5.57 13.71
N SER A 84 8.37 -4.29 14.02
CA SER A 84 9.63 -3.57 14.19
C SER A 84 10.47 -4.18 15.32
N ARG A 85 9.84 -4.66 16.40
CA ARG A 85 10.55 -5.38 17.49
C ARG A 85 11.17 -6.71 17.10
N ILE A 86 10.66 -7.35 16.06
CA ILE A 86 11.23 -8.59 15.51
C ILE A 86 12.11 -8.33 14.28
N GLY A 87 12.43 -7.07 13.98
CA GLY A 87 13.34 -6.67 12.90
C GLY A 87 12.67 -6.49 11.53
N GLY A 88 11.42 -6.01 11.49
CA GLY A 88 10.72 -5.66 10.25
C GLY A 88 10.56 -4.16 9.98
N GLY A 89 11.21 -3.30 10.76
CA GLY A 89 11.08 -1.83 10.66
C GLY A 89 11.66 -1.29 9.35
N ASP A 90 12.87 -1.73 8.99
CA ASP A 90 13.60 -1.22 7.82
C ASP A 90 13.25 -1.96 6.52
N ARG A 91 12.02 -2.49 6.42
CA ARG A 91 11.58 -3.34 5.30
C ARG A 91 11.47 -2.60 3.95
N LYS A 92 11.42 -1.27 3.97
CA LYS A 92 11.37 -0.42 2.77
C LYS A 92 12.71 0.22 2.40
N ASP A 93 13.73 0.05 3.26
CA ASP A 93 15.07 0.60 3.10
C ASP A 93 15.77 0.03 1.86
N ALA A 94 16.10 0.89 0.89
CA ALA A 94 16.81 0.52 -0.33
C ALA A 94 18.34 0.50 -0.19
N GLY A 95 18.90 1.17 0.83
CA GLY A 95 20.32 1.26 1.14
C GLY A 95 20.94 -0.06 1.60
N GLY A 96 20.11 -0.98 2.11
CA GLY A 96 20.56 -2.31 2.52
C GLY A 96 21.08 -2.37 3.96
N ASP A 97 20.90 -1.30 4.74
CA ASP A 97 21.16 -1.25 6.19
C ASP A 97 20.02 -1.92 6.98
N GLN A 98 19.55 -3.08 6.51
CA GLN A 98 18.72 -4.00 7.31
C GLN A 98 19.56 -4.69 8.41
N GLU A 99 20.49 -3.96 9.06
CA GLU A 99 21.39 -4.45 10.11
C GLU A 99 20.57 -4.90 11.33
N GLY A 100 20.24 -6.20 11.37
CA GLY A 100 19.48 -6.83 12.45
C GLY A 100 18.04 -7.18 12.11
N GLY A 101 17.59 -6.94 10.88
CA GLY A 101 16.25 -7.29 10.42
C GLY A 101 16.04 -8.81 10.30
N SER A 102 15.01 -9.35 10.96
CA SER A 102 14.62 -10.73 10.74
C SER A 102 13.91 -10.85 9.40
N ALA A 103 14.29 -11.86 8.61
CA ALA A 103 13.58 -12.24 7.39
C ALA A 103 12.06 -12.35 7.58
N LEU A 104 11.64 -12.85 8.73
CA LEU A 104 10.24 -12.97 9.08
C LEU A 104 9.59 -11.61 9.39
N GLY A 105 10.32 -10.67 10.01
CA GLY A 105 9.84 -9.31 10.27
C GLY A 105 9.57 -8.55 8.98
N ILE A 106 10.50 -8.62 8.01
CA ILE A 106 10.35 -7.97 6.71
C ILE A 106 9.11 -8.50 5.97
N VAL A 107 8.97 -9.83 5.88
CA VAL A 107 7.83 -10.48 5.21
C VAL A 107 6.51 -10.08 5.89
N LEU A 108 6.44 -10.17 7.22
CA LEU A 108 5.22 -9.84 7.96
C LEU A 108 4.85 -8.36 7.82
N GLY A 109 5.84 -7.48 7.80
CA GLY A 109 5.61 -6.06 7.62
C GLY A 109 5.09 -5.74 6.22
N SER A 110 5.67 -6.33 5.16
CA SER A 110 5.15 -6.14 3.80
C SER A 110 3.74 -6.72 3.62
N VAL A 111 3.41 -7.79 4.35
CA VAL A 111 2.03 -8.30 4.42
C VAL A 111 1.11 -7.31 5.15
N LEU A 112 1.55 -6.74 6.28
CA LEU A 112 0.78 -5.73 7.01
C LEU A 112 0.47 -4.52 6.14
N ASP A 113 1.43 -4.06 5.33
CA ASP A 113 1.28 -2.93 4.42
C ASP A 113 0.21 -3.20 3.35
N GLY A 114 0.20 -4.41 2.76
CA GLY A 114 -0.72 -4.77 1.68
C GLY A 114 -2.14 -5.17 2.11
N ILE A 115 -2.38 -5.52 3.38
CA ILE A 115 -3.70 -5.98 3.86
C ILE A 115 -4.76 -4.87 3.75
N PRO A 116 -4.56 -3.65 4.30
CA PRO A 116 -5.53 -2.57 4.20
C PRO A 116 -5.91 -2.25 2.75
N GLU A 117 -4.90 -2.16 1.87
CA GLU A 117 -5.10 -1.86 0.45
C GLU A 117 -5.96 -2.93 -0.24
N SER A 118 -5.63 -4.19 0.00
CA SER A 118 -6.27 -5.32 -0.64
C SER A 118 -7.72 -5.51 -0.18
N LEU A 119 -8.00 -5.32 1.12
CA LEU A 119 -9.36 -5.39 1.66
C LEU A 119 -10.29 -4.38 0.96
N VAL A 120 -9.80 -3.15 0.76
CA VAL A 120 -10.57 -2.10 0.09
C VAL A 120 -10.80 -2.41 -1.38
N ILE A 121 -9.80 -2.94 -2.10
CA ILE A 121 -9.97 -3.36 -3.50
C ILE A 121 -11.12 -4.36 -3.62
N GLY A 122 -11.18 -5.34 -2.71
CA GLY A 122 -12.23 -6.34 -2.68
C GLY A 122 -13.63 -5.77 -2.45
N LEU A 123 -13.73 -4.77 -1.57
CA LEU A 123 -14.97 -4.09 -1.23
C LEU A 123 -15.46 -3.18 -2.38
N THR A 124 -14.58 -2.32 -2.91
CA THR A 124 -14.94 -1.21 -3.82
C THR A 124 -15.22 -1.64 -5.25
N ILE A 125 -14.55 -2.69 -5.76
CA ILE A 125 -14.73 -3.12 -7.15
C ILE A 125 -16.11 -3.73 -7.42
N PHE A 126 -16.75 -4.30 -6.40
CA PHE A 126 -18.06 -4.95 -6.55
C PHE A 126 -19.24 -4.05 -6.24
N GLU A 127 -19.07 -2.99 -5.45
CA GLU A 127 -20.11 -1.97 -5.25
C GLU A 127 -20.41 -1.17 -6.53
N GLY A 128 -19.60 -1.35 -7.59
CA GLY A 128 -19.91 -0.92 -8.95
C GLY A 128 -19.71 0.58 -9.15
N GLY A 129 -18.48 1.00 -9.43
CA GLY A 129 -18.18 2.40 -9.73
C GLY A 129 -16.76 2.61 -10.30
N ALA A 130 -16.54 3.80 -10.86
CA ALA A 130 -15.24 4.26 -11.32
C ALA A 130 -14.22 4.40 -10.17
N VAL A 131 -14.71 4.65 -8.94
CA VAL A 131 -13.93 4.77 -7.69
C VAL A 131 -13.07 3.52 -7.43
N GLY A 132 -13.62 2.32 -7.61
CA GLY A 132 -12.86 1.07 -7.43
C GLY A 132 -11.73 0.88 -8.46
N ALA A 133 -11.89 1.42 -9.67
CA ALA A 133 -10.86 1.36 -10.71
C ALA A 133 -9.76 2.41 -10.47
N ALA A 134 -10.12 3.63 -10.05
CA ALA A 134 -9.18 4.67 -9.68
C ALA A 134 -8.30 4.23 -8.49
N TYR A 135 -8.92 3.70 -7.44
CA TYR A 135 -8.22 3.16 -6.27
C TYR A 135 -7.30 1.99 -6.64
N LEU A 136 -7.79 1.02 -7.43
CA LEU A 136 -6.97 -0.10 -7.92
C LEU A 136 -5.74 0.39 -8.69
N ALA A 137 -5.92 1.37 -9.58
CA ALA A 137 -4.83 1.96 -10.33
C ALA A 137 -3.83 2.67 -9.41
N ALA A 138 -4.31 3.41 -8.42
CA ALA A 138 -3.47 4.08 -7.44
C ALA A 138 -2.61 3.09 -6.65
N VAL A 139 -3.22 2.04 -6.11
CA VAL A 139 -2.54 0.95 -5.39
C VAL A 139 -1.53 0.23 -6.28
N PHE A 140 -1.89 -0.06 -7.53
CA PHE A 140 -0.95 -0.69 -8.48
C PHE A 140 0.27 0.20 -8.74
N ILE A 141 0.04 1.50 -8.91
CA ILE A 141 1.10 2.48 -9.19
C ILE A 141 2.01 2.68 -7.98
N SER A 142 1.52 2.63 -6.75
CA SER A 142 2.33 2.80 -5.53
C SER A 142 3.12 1.57 -5.11
N ASN A 143 2.53 0.38 -5.29
CA ASN A 143 3.17 -0.90 -4.96
C ASN A 143 4.39 -1.22 -5.84
N LEU A 144 4.41 -0.69 -7.06
CA LEU A 144 5.54 -0.85 -7.97
C LEU A 144 6.84 -0.19 -7.40
N PRO A 145 6.87 1.10 -7.07
CA PRO A 145 7.97 1.74 -6.34
C PRO A 145 8.38 1.05 -5.04
N GLU A 146 7.41 0.63 -4.24
CA GLU A 146 7.65 -0.01 -2.94
C GLU A 146 8.41 -1.32 -3.10
N SER A 147 7.93 -2.20 -3.98
CA SER A 147 8.59 -3.48 -4.23
C SER A 147 9.96 -3.33 -4.90
N ILE A 148 10.18 -2.29 -5.70
CA ILE A 148 11.51 -1.95 -6.22
C ILE A 148 12.44 -1.61 -5.05
N SER A 149 12.04 -0.68 -4.18
CA SER A 149 12.83 -0.24 -3.02
C SER A 149 13.23 -1.41 -2.12
N ALA A 150 12.23 -2.15 -1.65
CA ALA A 150 12.42 -3.28 -0.75
C ALA A 150 13.21 -4.43 -1.42
N THR A 151 13.01 -4.70 -2.72
CA THR A 151 13.82 -5.69 -3.44
C THR A 151 15.28 -5.27 -3.57
N THR A 152 15.55 -3.99 -3.87
CA THR A 152 16.91 -3.46 -3.95
C THR A 152 17.61 -3.56 -2.59
N GLY A 153 16.94 -3.17 -1.51
CA GLY A 153 17.44 -3.32 -0.15
C GLY A 153 17.79 -4.76 0.19
N LEU A 154 16.82 -5.68 0.05
CA LEU A 154 17.00 -7.11 0.33
C LEU A 154 18.13 -7.75 -0.47
N ALA A 155 18.24 -7.40 -1.75
CA ALA A 155 19.32 -7.89 -2.60
C ALA A 155 20.69 -7.38 -2.14
N SER A 156 20.79 -6.10 -1.73
CA SER A 156 22.00 -5.52 -1.13
C SER A 156 22.34 -6.16 0.22
N GLY A 157 21.33 -6.51 1.02
CA GLY A 157 21.44 -7.29 2.26
C GLY A 157 21.76 -8.77 2.07
N GLY A 158 22.07 -9.21 0.83
CA GLY A 158 22.56 -10.55 0.54
C GLY A 158 21.49 -11.63 0.34
N TRP A 159 20.21 -11.24 0.24
CA TRP A 159 19.15 -12.22 -0.06
C TRP A 159 19.27 -12.76 -1.47
N LYS A 160 18.99 -14.06 -1.62
CA LYS A 160 18.92 -14.69 -2.93
C LYS A 160 17.72 -14.14 -3.70
N LYS A 161 17.94 -13.71 -4.94
CA LYS A 161 16.91 -13.22 -5.89
C LYS A 161 15.67 -14.12 -5.96
N SER A 162 15.85 -15.44 -5.91
CA SER A 162 14.74 -16.40 -5.91
C SER A 162 13.86 -16.32 -4.66
N HIS A 163 14.45 -16.07 -3.49
CA HIS A 163 13.71 -15.95 -2.23
C HIS A 163 12.89 -14.66 -2.21
N ILE A 164 13.47 -13.56 -2.69
CA ILE A 164 12.78 -12.28 -2.82
C ILE A 164 11.58 -12.42 -3.78
N LEU A 165 11.77 -13.07 -4.94
CA LEU A 165 10.68 -13.27 -5.90
C LEU A 165 9.54 -14.11 -5.31
N TRP A 166 9.86 -15.21 -4.62
CA TRP A 166 8.83 -16.06 -3.98
C TRP A 166 8.11 -15.37 -2.83
N MET A 167 8.81 -14.50 -2.09
CA MET A 167 8.20 -13.65 -1.08
C MET A 167 7.13 -12.74 -1.71
N TRP A 168 7.45 -12.02 -2.79
CA TRP A 168 6.48 -11.13 -3.45
C TRP A 168 5.32 -11.88 -4.09
N ILE A 169 5.55 -13.07 -4.66
CA ILE A 169 4.47 -13.94 -5.13
C ILE A 169 3.56 -14.34 -3.96
N GLY A 170 4.14 -14.68 -2.82
CA GLY A 170 3.39 -14.98 -1.58
C GLY A 170 2.55 -13.79 -1.13
N ILE A 171 3.14 -12.59 -1.06
CA ILE A 171 2.43 -11.36 -0.69
C ILE A 171 1.30 -11.07 -1.68
N ALA A 172 1.52 -11.19 -2.99
CA ALA A 172 0.48 -10.99 -3.99
C ALA A 172 -0.70 -11.96 -3.81
N VAL A 173 -0.43 -13.23 -3.47
CA VAL A 173 -1.48 -14.21 -3.14
C VAL A 173 -2.22 -13.81 -1.86
N VAL A 174 -1.52 -13.35 -0.82
CA VAL A 174 -2.13 -12.84 0.41
C VAL A 174 -3.01 -11.62 0.12
N SER A 175 -2.59 -10.70 -0.75
CA SER A 175 -3.39 -9.58 -1.25
C SER A 175 -4.67 -10.06 -1.96
N GLY A 176 -4.56 -11.06 -2.83
CA GLY A 176 -5.72 -11.71 -3.44
C GLY A 176 -6.71 -12.25 -2.40
N LEU A 177 -6.21 -12.95 -1.38
CA LEU A 177 -7.03 -13.50 -0.29
C LEU A 177 -7.65 -12.41 0.59
N ALA A 178 -6.90 -11.35 0.90
CA ALA A 178 -7.40 -10.20 1.65
C ALA A 178 -8.51 -9.48 0.87
N SER A 179 -8.35 -9.29 -0.44
CA SER A 179 -9.40 -8.76 -1.32
C SER A 179 -10.64 -9.67 -1.33
N LEU A 180 -10.46 -10.98 -1.45
CA LEU A 180 -11.57 -11.92 -1.37
C LEU A 180 -12.30 -11.83 -0.01
N ALA A 181 -11.54 -11.67 1.08
CA ALA A 181 -12.09 -11.53 2.43
C ALA A 181 -12.82 -10.19 2.62
N GLY A 182 -12.33 -9.11 2.01
CA GLY A 182 -12.99 -7.81 2.00
C GLY A 182 -14.34 -7.88 1.30
N TYR A 183 -14.35 -8.48 0.10
CA TYR A 183 -15.59 -8.72 -0.63
C TYR A 183 -16.57 -9.60 0.14
N SER A 184 -16.13 -10.78 0.59
CA SER A 184 -17.05 -11.78 1.17
C SER A 184 -17.66 -11.35 2.49
N GLN A 185 -16.95 -10.55 3.29
CA GLN A 185 -17.43 -10.07 4.59
C GLN A 185 -18.26 -8.79 4.48
N PHE A 186 -17.92 -7.90 3.53
CA PHE A 186 -18.47 -6.54 3.54
C PHE A 186 -19.42 -6.21 2.38
N GLN A 187 -19.56 -7.06 1.34
CA GLN A 187 -20.44 -6.79 0.19
C GLN A 187 -21.92 -6.51 0.54
N ASP A 188 -22.45 -7.15 1.60
CA ASP A 188 -23.85 -7.02 2.02
C ASP A 188 -23.98 -6.21 3.33
N SER A 189 -22.93 -5.47 3.69
CA SER A 189 -22.88 -4.70 4.94
C SER A 189 -23.65 -3.38 4.83
N SER A 190 -23.96 -2.78 5.99
CA SER A 190 -24.60 -1.47 6.02
C SER A 190 -23.66 -0.36 5.51
N PRO A 191 -24.20 0.75 4.97
CA PRO A 191 -23.37 1.88 4.50
C PRO A 191 -22.40 2.41 5.57
N ASP A 192 -22.82 2.44 6.84
CA ASP A 192 -21.95 2.82 7.96
C ASP A 192 -20.81 1.83 8.20
N THR A 193 -21.03 0.53 7.96
CA THR A 193 -19.97 -0.47 8.07
C THR A 193 -18.97 -0.32 6.92
N THR A 194 -19.44 -0.13 5.69
CA THR A 194 -18.58 0.17 4.54
C THR A 194 -17.76 1.44 4.78
N ALA A 195 -18.41 2.52 5.25
CA ALA A 195 -17.75 3.76 5.62
C ALA A 195 -16.67 3.56 6.69
N PHE A 196 -16.96 2.77 7.72
CA PHE A 196 -15.99 2.43 8.75
C PHE A 196 -14.77 1.69 8.18
N VAL A 197 -14.98 0.70 7.30
CA VAL A 197 -13.90 -0.09 6.70
C VAL A 197 -13.02 0.77 5.79
N LEU A 198 -13.62 1.62 4.96
CA LEU A 198 -12.89 2.56 4.11
C LEU A 198 -12.06 3.55 4.94
N ALA A 199 -12.66 4.15 5.97
CA ALA A 199 -11.96 5.07 6.86
C ALA A 199 -10.87 4.37 7.69
N PHE A 200 -11.10 3.13 8.10
CA PHE A 200 -10.09 2.30 8.76
C PHE A 200 -8.88 2.07 7.84
N ALA A 201 -9.10 1.67 6.59
CA ALA A 201 -8.02 1.48 5.64
C ALA A 201 -7.27 2.79 5.35
N ALA A 202 -7.99 3.90 5.20
CA ALA A 202 -7.41 5.23 5.06
C ALA A 202 -6.45 5.58 6.21
N GLY A 203 -6.87 5.33 7.45
CA GLY A 203 -6.06 5.61 8.64
C GLY A 203 -4.80 4.75 8.70
N ALA A 204 -4.94 3.47 8.36
CA ALA A 204 -3.81 2.54 8.28
C ALA A 204 -2.80 2.96 7.19
N ILE A 205 -3.26 3.28 5.99
CA ILE A 205 -2.41 3.68 4.86
C ILE A 205 -1.72 5.02 5.13
N LEU A 206 -2.42 6.01 5.71
CA LEU A 206 -1.78 7.28 6.09
C LEU A 206 -0.66 7.08 7.12
N THR A 207 -0.87 6.16 8.06
CA THR A 207 0.14 5.81 9.06
C THR A 207 1.35 5.15 8.40
N MET A 208 1.11 4.15 7.54
CA MET A 208 2.16 3.48 6.75
C MET A 208 2.99 4.46 5.93
N LEU A 209 2.33 5.40 5.24
CA LEU A 209 2.98 6.41 4.41
C LEU A 209 3.90 7.31 5.23
N ALA A 210 3.44 7.73 6.42
CA ALA A 210 4.20 8.60 7.31
C ALA A 210 5.35 7.87 7.98
N ASP A 211 5.16 6.62 8.39
CA ASP A 211 6.16 5.85 9.14
C ASP A 211 7.30 5.33 8.26
N THR A 212 7.01 4.96 7.01
CA THR A 212 7.99 4.23 6.19
C THR A 212 8.21 4.85 4.80
N MET A 213 7.15 5.01 4.00
CA MET A 213 7.31 5.33 2.57
C MET A 213 7.83 6.76 2.31
N MET A 214 7.29 7.76 3.02
CA MET A 214 7.71 9.17 2.87
C MET A 214 9.12 9.44 3.44
N PRO A 215 9.48 8.94 4.65
CA PRO A 215 10.85 9.06 5.15
C PRO A 215 11.89 8.49 4.17
N GLU A 216 11.68 7.26 3.71
CA GLU A 216 12.57 6.58 2.77
C GLU A 216 12.68 7.32 1.43
N ALA A 217 11.54 7.79 0.91
CA ALA A 217 11.52 8.61 -0.30
C ALA A 217 12.40 9.85 -0.13
N PHE A 218 12.25 10.56 0.99
CA PHE A 218 13.00 11.78 1.29
C PHE A 218 14.49 11.53 1.50
N GLU A 219 14.84 10.45 2.20
CA GLU A 219 16.23 10.06 2.48
C GLU A 219 17.03 9.91 1.18
N HIS A 220 16.49 9.21 0.19
CA HIS A 220 17.20 8.93 -1.05
C HIS A 220 16.92 9.93 -2.18
N GLY A 221 15.70 10.46 -2.26
CA GLY A 221 15.27 11.38 -3.33
C GLY A 221 15.54 12.87 -3.02
N GLY A 222 15.73 13.21 -1.74
CA GLY A 222 15.97 14.59 -1.28
C GLY A 222 14.81 15.54 -1.59
N LYS A 223 15.12 16.84 -1.73
CA LYS A 223 14.09 17.91 -1.87
C LYS A 223 13.14 17.74 -3.08
N LEU A 224 13.57 17.04 -4.12
CA LEU A 224 12.73 16.79 -5.30
C LEU A 224 11.54 15.88 -4.99
N VAL A 225 11.59 15.13 -3.89
CA VAL A 225 10.52 14.24 -3.43
C VAL A 225 9.20 14.99 -3.29
N GLY A 226 9.20 16.19 -2.69
CA GLY A 226 7.97 16.99 -2.57
C GLY A 226 7.33 17.34 -3.93
N VAL A 227 8.15 17.54 -4.96
CA VAL A 227 7.65 17.83 -6.33
C VAL A 227 7.03 16.57 -6.94
N VAL A 228 7.70 15.42 -6.85
CA VAL A 228 7.19 14.17 -7.43
C VAL A 228 6.02 13.60 -6.64
N THR A 229 5.94 13.81 -5.33
CA THR A 229 4.75 13.52 -4.51
C THR A 229 3.57 14.36 -4.97
N THR A 230 3.77 15.66 -5.19
CA THR A 230 2.70 16.51 -5.76
C THR A 230 2.28 16.04 -7.14
N LEU A 231 3.23 15.63 -7.99
CA LEU A 231 2.93 15.06 -9.32
C LEU A 231 2.12 13.77 -9.22
N GLY A 232 2.51 12.85 -8.34
CA GLY A 232 1.79 11.59 -8.10
C GLY A 232 0.37 11.82 -7.62
N PHE A 233 0.20 12.74 -6.67
CA PHE A 233 -1.11 13.17 -6.22
C PHE A 233 -1.95 13.73 -7.38
N ALA A 234 -1.40 14.64 -8.20
CA ALA A 234 -2.13 15.25 -9.30
C ALA A 234 -2.53 14.24 -10.39
N VAL A 235 -1.69 13.24 -10.65
CA VAL A 235 -1.98 12.15 -11.59
C VAL A 235 -3.12 11.28 -11.06
N ALA A 236 -3.04 10.85 -9.80
CA ALA A 236 -4.09 10.03 -9.17
C ALA A 236 -5.41 10.78 -9.07
N PHE A 237 -5.38 12.04 -8.65
CA PHE A 237 -6.55 12.91 -8.64
C PHE A 237 -7.13 13.11 -10.05
N GLY A 238 -6.28 13.29 -11.06
CA GLY A 238 -6.73 13.38 -12.45
C GLY A 238 -7.42 12.10 -12.94
N ILE A 239 -6.94 10.92 -12.52
CA ILE A 239 -7.60 9.63 -12.81
C ILE A 239 -8.96 9.56 -12.11
N HIS A 240 -9.03 9.94 -10.83
CA HIS A 240 -10.28 10.00 -10.06
C HIS A 240 -11.29 10.96 -10.72
N ALA A 241 -10.87 12.18 -11.08
CA ALA A 241 -11.75 13.20 -11.65
C ALA A 241 -12.28 12.89 -13.06
N LEU A 242 -11.64 11.94 -13.78
CA LEU A 242 -12.08 11.48 -15.10
C LEU A 242 -13.06 10.29 -15.03
N GLY A 243 -13.27 9.73 -13.83
CA GLY A 243 -14.07 8.54 -13.56
C GLY A 243 -15.41 8.84 -12.91
#